data_AF-A0A971KFA3-F1
#
_entry.id   AF-A0A971KFA3-F1
#
_cell.length_a   1.000
_cell.length_b   1.000
_cell.length_c   1.000
_cell.angle_alpha   90.00
_cell.angle_beta   90.00
_cell.angle_gamma   90.00
#
_symmetry.space_group_name_H-M   'P 1'
#
loop_
_entity.id
_entity.type
_entity.pdbx_description
1 polymer ?
#
loop_
_entity_poly.entity_id
_entity_poly.type
_entity_poly.pdbx_seq_one_letter_code
_entity_poly.pdbx_strand_id
1 'polypeptide(L)'
;MKKINMFFLALLIIVAVTAPSLASSNWDDFVAKSIQYEKIKDLGIPVIDNLRKLAPQVSEAELWNKLWQGDAQSRSVAGLALMDSIFPNGDSSRWEEVSGFLSNSGRQPRQLAGLDALFVVAAAVRELPNGIWASAFLLDSFGKSTRGRMYFIDDTTPEIRALVDDVIAKTALKGDWSSSVIRGHTPLLPRYNGYISLGRAMDRHMYFLNGYGAIAGNGNYAWDRDTGYIYDISEQMGVVSPSL
;
A
#
# COMPACT_ATOMS: atom_id res chain seq x y z
N MET A 1 -48.37 52.54 -32.15
CA MET A 1 -48.60 51.11 -32.42
C MET A 1 -47.67 50.28 -31.52
N LYS A 2 -48.25 49.36 -30.73
CA LYS A 2 -47.66 48.19 -30.00
C LYS A 2 -46.37 48.46 -29.19
N LYS A 3 -46.35 48.65 -27.86
CA LYS A 3 -46.63 47.69 -26.75
C LYS A 3 -46.35 46.23 -27.09
N ILE A 4 -45.29 45.67 -26.50
CA ILE A 4 -45.22 44.34 -25.85
C ILE A 4 -44.25 44.47 -24.66
N ASN A 5 -44.77 44.14 -23.49
CA ASN A 5 -44.10 44.00 -22.19
C ASN A 5 -43.72 42.53 -21.96
N MET A 6 -42.94 42.29 -20.88
CA MET A 6 -42.97 41.08 -20.00
C MET A 6 -42.11 39.90 -20.49
N PHE A 7 -41.26 39.24 -19.69
CA PHE A 7 -41.35 38.79 -18.28
C PHE A 7 -39.97 38.84 -17.59
N PHE A 8 -39.82 39.40 -16.38
CA PHE A 8 -40.00 38.77 -15.04
C PHE A 8 -39.02 37.61 -14.74
N LEU A 9 -38.02 37.84 -13.89
CA LEU A 9 -38.04 37.38 -12.49
C LEU A 9 -36.91 38.06 -11.68
N ALA A 10 -37.32 38.95 -10.76
CA ALA A 10 -36.56 39.28 -9.57
C ALA A 10 -37.15 38.45 -8.42
N LEU A 11 -36.32 37.75 -7.64
CA LEU A 11 -36.50 37.59 -6.19
C LEU A 11 -35.35 36.77 -5.56
N LEU A 12 -34.67 37.40 -4.58
CA LEU A 12 -34.38 36.89 -3.23
C LEU A 12 -33.47 35.64 -3.09
N ILE A 13 -32.43 35.58 -2.24
CA ILE A 13 -32.35 36.01 -0.82
C ILE A 13 -30.88 36.25 -0.42
N ILE A 14 -30.61 37.43 0.13
CA ILE A 14 -29.48 37.76 1.03
C ILE A 14 -29.70 37.04 2.38
N VAL A 15 -28.62 36.73 3.13
CA VAL A 15 -28.53 36.39 4.59
C VAL A 15 -27.98 34.96 4.80
N ALA A 16 -26.91 34.68 5.55
CA ALA A 16 -26.16 35.44 6.55
C ALA A 16 -24.67 35.07 6.54
N VAL A 17 -23.81 36.08 6.59
CA VAL A 17 -22.56 36.00 7.34
C VAL A 17 -22.93 35.99 8.81
N THR A 18 -23.13 34.81 9.40
CA THR A 18 -23.09 34.61 10.85
C THR A 18 -22.64 33.18 11.18
N ALA A 19 -21.40 32.86 10.80
CA ALA A 19 -20.50 32.09 11.66
C ALA A 19 -19.06 32.43 11.27
N PRO A 20 -18.55 33.65 11.59
CA PRO A 20 -17.18 34.03 11.24
C PRO A 20 -16.13 33.11 11.88
N SER A 21 -16.49 32.34 12.90
CA SER A 21 -15.59 31.44 13.63
C SER A 21 -15.54 30.00 13.10
N LEU A 22 -16.61 29.50 12.46
CA LEU A 22 -16.65 28.12 11.92
C LEU A 22 -16.21 28.06 10.45
N ALA A 23 -16.47 29.10 9.67
CA ALA A 23 -16.02 29.14 8.27
C ALA A 23 -14.53 29.50 8.14
N SER A 24 -14.00 30.37 9.00
CA SER A 24 -12.57 30.73 9.02
C SER A 24 -11.70 29.56 9.49
N SER A 25 -12.05 28.91 10.60
CA SER A 25 -11.35 27.71 11.09
C SER A 25 -11.34 26.58 10.05
N ASN A 26 -12.47 26.31 9.38
CA ASN A 26 -12.54 25.31 8.32
C ASN A 26 -11.70 25.69 7.08
N TRP A 27 -11.60 26.99 6.75
CA TRP A 27 -10.74 27.46 5.66
C TRP A 27 -9.27 27.42 6.01
N ASP A 28 -8.88 27.87 7.20
CA ASP A 28 -7.50 27.83 7.68
C ASP A 28 -7.01 26.39 7.82
N ASP A 29 -7.85 25.48 8.33
CA ASP A 29 -7.57 24.04 8.38
C ASP A 29 -7.45 23.44 6.98
N PHE A 30 -8.29 23.87 6.04
CA PHE A 30 -8.21 23.43 4.65
C PHE A 30 -6.92 23.91 3.97
N VAL A 31 -6.54 25.18 4.16
CA VAL A 31 -5.30 25.76 3.63
C VAL A 31 -4.09 25.08 4.25
N ALA A 32 -4.06 24.90 5.57
CA ALA A 32 -3.01 24.18 6.27
C ALA A 32 -2.85 22.75 5.73
N LYS A 33 -3.95 22.02 5.53
CA LYS A 33 -3.95 20.67 4.93
C LYS A 33 -3.50 20.68 3.47
N SER A 34 -3.74 21.76 2.72
CA SER A 34 -3.32 21.89 1.33
C SER A 34 -1.81 22.16 1.22
N ILE A 35 -1.26 23.00 2.10
CA ILE A 35 0.18 23.25 2.22
C ILE A 35 0.95 21.95 2.54
N GLN A 36 0.43 21.10 3.44
CA GLN A 36 1.09 19.82 3.74
C GLN A 36 1.08 18.87 2.54
N TYR A 37 0.02 18.90 1.73
CA TYR A 37 -0.07 18.09 0.52
C TYR A 37 0.91 18.56 -0.57
N GLU A 38 1.10 19.87 -0.71
CA GLU A 38 2.13 20.43 -1.59
C GLU A 38 3.53 19.95 -1.18
N LYS A 39 3.84 19.90 0.12
CA LYS A 39 5.13 19.38 0.61
C LYS A 39 5.38 17.92 0.25
N ILE A 40 4.35 17.07 0.20
CA ILE A 40 4.50 15.68 -0.26
C ILE A 40 5.07 15.65 -1.68
N LYS A 41 4.60 16.55 -2.56
CA LYS A 41 5.09 16.67 -3.94
C LYS A 41 6.45 17.34 -3.98
N ASP A 42 6.58 18.51 -3.36
CA ASP A 42 7.76 19.37 -3.49
C ASP A 42 8.99 18.81 -2.79
N LEU A 43 8.81 18.06 -1.70
CA LEU A 43 9.89 17.50 -0.91
C LEU A 43 10.02 15.98 -1.05
N GLY A 44 8.91 15.27 -1.20
CA GLY A 44 8.91 13.80 -1.27
C GLY A 44 9.39 13.26 -2.61
N ILE A 45 8.85 13.78 -3.72
CA ILE A 45 9.18 13.31 -5.07
C ILE A 45 10.68 13.45 -5.37
N PRO A 46 11.35 14.60 -5.09
CA PRO A 46 12.78 14.73 -5.36
C PRO A 46 13.65 13.71 -4.61
N VAL A 47 13.26 13.32 -3.40
CA VAL A 47 13.98 12.28 -2.64
C VAL A 47 13.86 10.94 -3.35
N ILE A 48 12.65 10.54 -3.75
CA ILE A 48 12.42 9.29 -4.49
C ILE A 48 13.17 9.28 -5.82
N ASP A 49 13.10 10.37 -6.59
CA ASP A 49 13.76 10.48 -7.88
C ASP A 49 15.29 10.42 -7.77
N ASN A 50 15.86 11.00 -6.71
CA ASN A 50 17.29 10.91 -6.47
C ASN A 50 17.74 9.50 -6.08
N LEU A 51 16.95 8.79 -5.28
CA LEU A 51 17.24 7.40 -4.91
C LEU A 51 17.13 6.46 -6.12
N ARG A 52 16.14 6.65 -6.99
CA ARG A 52 15.97 5.87 -8.23
C ARG A 52 17.18 5.94 -9.15
N LYS A 53 17.90 7.07 -9.20
CA LYS A 53 19.13 7.21 -9.99
C LYS A 53 20.27 6.29 -9.53
N LEU A 54 20.19 5.77 -8.31
CA LEU A 54 21.19 4.88 -7.71
C LEU A 54 20.79 3.40 -7.79
N ALA A 55 19.64 3.08 -8.42
CA ALA A 55 19.06 1.75 -8.45
C ALA A 55 20.03 0.70 -9.05
N PRO A 56 20.37 -0.37 -8.30
CA PRO A 56 21.19 -1.45 -8.83
C PRO A 56 20.42 -2.25 -9.89
N GLN A 57 21.12 -2.69 -10.92
CA GLN A 57 20.56 -3.52 -11.98
C GLN A 57 20.84 -4.99 -11.66
N VAL A 58 20.06 -5.56 -10.75
CA VAL A 58 20.16 -6.95 -10.31
C VAL A 58 18.79 -7.64 -10.32
N SER A 59 18.74 -8.94 -10.08
CA SER A 59 17.50 -9.71 -10.10
C SER A 59 16.52 -9.29 -9.00
N GLU A 60 15.22 -9.51 -9.21
CA GLU A 60 14.18 -9.17 -8.21
C GLU A 60 14.39 -9.87 -6.87
N ALA A 61 14.83 -11.13 -6.89
CA ALA A 61 15.16 -11.88 -5.68
C ALA A 61 16.35 -11.25 -4.93
N GLU A 62 17.37 -10.78 -5.64
CA GLU A 62 18.49 -10.07 -5.03
C GLU A 62 18.08 -8.71 -4.48
N LEU A 63 17.24 -7.96 -5.20
CA LEU A 63 16.68 -6.70 -4.72
C LEU A 63 15.86 -6.92 -3.44
N TRP A 64 15.03 -7.96 -3.40
CA TRP A 64 14.23 -8.29 -2.21
C TRP A 64 15.12 -8.63 -1.01
N ASN A 65 16.19 -9.41 -1.19
CA ASN A 65 17.13 -9.71 -0.10
C ASN A 65 17.82 -8.45 0.44
N LYS A 66 18.12 -7.48 -0.43
CA LYS A 66 18.75 -6.20 -0.06
C LYS A 66 17.84 -5.26 0.73
N LEU A 67 16.52 -5.47 0.71
CA LEU A 67 15.58 -4.71 1.56
C LEU A 67 15.93 -4.79 3.05
N TRP A 68 16.51 -5.91 3.47
CA TRP A 68 16.76 -6.24 4.87
C TRP A 68 18.21 -6.04 5.27
N GLN A 69 19.03 -5.43 4.41
CA GLN A 69 20.48 -5.34 4.58
C GLN A 69 20.96 -3.89 4.37
N GLY A 70 21.96 -3.49 5.16
CA GLY A 70 22.60 -2.18 5.03
C GLY A 70 21.83 -1.03 5.67
N ASP A 71 22.18 0.19 5.28
CA ASP A 71 21.60 1.43 5.81
C ASP A 71 20.27 1.80 5.14
N ALA A 72 19.61 2.86 5.62
CA ALA A 72 18.37 3.34 5.05
C ALA A 72 18.45 3.64 3.56
N GLN A 73 19.51 4.31 3.11
CA GLN A 73 19.68 4.67 1.71
C GLN A 73 19.76 3.42 0.82
N SER A 74 20.59 2.44 1.19
CA SER A 74 20.76 1.19 0.45
C SER A 74 19.45 0.41 0.35
N ARG A 75 18.71 0.31 1.47
CA ARG A 75 17.40 -0.35 1.51
C ARG A 75 16.37 0.37 0.64
N SER A 76 16.31 1.70 0.70
CA SER A 76 15.40 2.50 -0.12
C SER A 76 15.71 2.38 -1.61
N VAL A 77 16.98 2.40 -1.99
CA VAL A 77 17.40 2.26 -3.40
C VAL A 77 17.04 0.87 -3.94
N ALA A 78 17.33 -0.19 -3.19
CA ALA A 78 16.98 -1.55 -3.60
C ALA A 78 15.47 -1.75 -3.71
N GLY A 79 14.70 -1.22 -2.76
CA GLY A 79 13.25 -1.37 -2.77
C GLY A 79 12.57 -0.55 -3.86
N LEU A 80 13.04 0.66 -4.17
CA LEU A 80 12.51 1.41 -5.31
C LEU A 80 12.77 0.69 -6.63
N ALA A 81 13.97 0.13 -6.82
CA ALA A 81 14.28 -0.68 -7.99
C ALA A 81 13.36 -1.91 -8.09
N LEU A 82 13.05 -2.55 -6.96
CA LEU A 82 12.14 -3.70 -6.92
C LEU A 82 10.70 -3.29 -7.25
N MET A 83 10.23 -2.17 -6.69
CA MET A 83 8.92 -1.60 -7.01
C MET A 83 8.78 -1.29 -8.49
N ASP A 84 9.79 -0.64 -9.09
CA ASP A 84 9.81 -0.28 -10.51
C ASP A 84 9.84 -1.53 -11.42
N SER A 85 10.44 -2.63 -10.97
CA SER A 85 10.42 -3.92 -11.67
C SER A 85 9.08 -4.67 -11.55
N ILE A 86 8.47 -4.65 -10.36
CA ILE A 86 7.30 -5.46 -10.03
C ILE A 86 5.99 -4.76 -10.40
N PHE A 87 5.82 -3.52 -9.96
CA PHE A 87 4.57 -2.78 -10.15
C PHE A 87 4.51 -2.17 -11.55
N PRO A 88 3.34 -2.16 -12.20
CA PRO A 88 3.18 -1.50 -13.49
C PRO A 88 3.64 -0.03 -13.43
N ASN A 89 4.69 0.31 -14.16
CA ASN A 89 5.32 1.64 -14.14
C ASN A 89 5.80 2.10 -12.74
N GLY A 90 6.10 1.17 -11.83
CA GLY A 90 6.45 1.47 -10.44
C GLY A 90 5.28 1.97 -9.58
N ASP A 91 4.04 1.88 -10.07
CA ASP A 91 2.85 2.38 -9.38
C ASP A 91 2.25 1.31 -8.45
N SER A 92 2.51 1.47 -7.14
CA SER A 92 2.00 0.56 -6.11
C SER A 92 0.47 0.55 -5.98
N SER A 93 -0.25 1.55 -6.51
CA SER A 93 -1.72 1.50 -6.54
C SER A 93 -2.25 0.38 -7.44
N ARG A 94 -1.43 -0.10 -8.38
CA ARG A 94 -1.72 -1.15 -9.34
C ARG A 94 -1.18 -2.52 -8.91
N TRP A 95 -0.94 -2.71 -7.60
CA TRP A 95 -0.43 -3.97 -7.05
C TRP A 95 -1.25 -5.20 -7.44
N GLU A 96 -2.54 -5.05 -7.72
CA GLU A 96 -3.47 -6.12 -8.12
C GLU A 96 -3.17 -6.71 -9.49
N GLU A 97 -2.53 -5.93 -10.36
CA GLU A 97 -2.14 -6.38 -11.70
C GLU A 97 -0.89 -7.25 -11.68
N VAL A 98 -0.20 -7.31 -10.53
CA VAL A 98 1.00 -8.12 -10.35
C VAL A 98 0.61 -9.58 -10.13
N SER A 99 1.22 -10.45 -10.92
CA SER A 99 1.16 -11.90 -10.74
C SER A 99 2.54 -12.51 -10.99
N GLY A 100 2.66 -13.79 -10.72
CA GLY A 100 3.88 -14.58 -10.78
C GLY A 100 4.59 -14.72 -9.44
N PHE A 101 5.73 -15.39 -9.51
CA PHE A 101 6.61 -15.65 -8.38
C PHE A 101 7.99 -15.05 -8.68
N LEU A 102 8.75 -14.68 -7.64
CA LEU A 102 10.11 -14.12 -7.81
C LEU A 102 11.08 -15.09 -8.50
N SER A 103 10.81 -16.39 -8.45
CA SER A 103 11.55 -17.40 -9.19
C SER A 103 10.60 -18.49 -9.71
N ASN A 104 10.94 -19.09 -10.85
CA ASN A 104 10.11 -20.11 -11.50
C ASN A 104 9.86 -21.36 -10.64
N SER A 105 10.66 -21.59 -9.60
CA SER A 105 10.51 -22.69 -8.64
C SER A 105 9.96 -22.25 -7.27
N GLY A 106 9.90 -20.94 -7.01
CA GLY A 106 9.53 -20.39 -5.71
C GLY A 106 8.01 -20.28 -5.52
N ARG A 107 7.53 -20.52 -4.30
CA ARG A 107 6.16 -20.17 -3.86
C ARG A 107 6.16 -18.78 -3.22
N GLN A 108 6.97 -17.87 -3.74
CA GLN A 108 7.16 -16.51 -3.21
C GLN A 108 6.46 -15.52 -4.13
N PRO A 109 5.22 -15.09 -3.79
CA PRO A 109 4.42 -14.24 -4.65
C PRO A 109 5.11 -12.91 -4.95
N ARG A 110 5.24 -12.59 -6.23
CA ARG A 110 5.84 -11.34 -6.69
C ARG A 110 5.06 -10.13 -6.17
N GLN A 111 3.74 -10.26 -6.07
CA GLN A 111 2.84 -9.26 -5.49
C GLN A 111 3.20 -8.92 -4.03
N LEU A 112 3.48 -9.91 -3.19
CA LEU A 112 3.83 -9.70 -1.78
C LEU A 112 5.26 -9.16 -1.63
N ALA A 113 6.18 -9.56 -2.50
CA ALA A 113 7.53 -9.01 -2.55
C ALA A 113 7.54 -7.51 -2.90
N GLY A 114 6.68 -7.08 -3.83
CA GLY A 114 6.51 -5.66 -4.14
C GLY A 114 5.96 -4.86 -2.96
N LEU A 115 5.07 -5.44 -2.15
CA LEU A 115 4.53 -4.78 -0.96
C LEU A 115 5.54 -4.71 0.18
N ASP A 116 6.36 -5.75 0.36
CA ASP A 116 7.54 -5.64 1.22
C ASP A 116 8.42 -4.48 0.80
N ALA A 117 8.71 -4.36 -0.51
CA ALA A 117 9.50 -3.25 -1.03
C ALA A 117 8.88 -1.89 -0.69
N LEU A 118 7.56 -1.71 -0.94
CA LEU A 118 6.84 -0.49 -0.61
C LEU A 118 6.98 -0.10 0.87
N PHE A 119 6.64 -1.02 1.78
CA PHE A 119 6.61 -0.69 3.21
C PHE A 119 8.01 -0.57 3.80
N VAL A 120 8.98 -1.34 3.33
CA VAL A 120 10.39 -1.19 3.73
C VAL A 120 10.94 0.14 3.23
N VAL A 121 10.68 0.54 1.99
CA VAL A 121 11.15 1.83 1.47
C VAL A 121 10.49 2.97 2.24
N ALA A 122 9.18 2.91 2.46
CA ALA A 122 8.47 3.90 3.26
C ALA A 122 9.03 4.00 4.70
N ALA A 123 9.41 2.88 5.32
CA ALA A 123 10.09 2.88 6.60
C ALA A 123 11.50 3.47 6.54
N ALA A 124 12.35 2.96 5.66
CA ALA A 124 13.76 3.32 5.57
C ALA A 124 13.97 4.78 5.12
N VAL A 125 13.20 5.25 4.14
CA VAL A 125 13.39 6.58 3.56
C VAL A 125 13.18 7.68 4.60
N ARG A 126 12.40 7.44 5.66
CA ARG A 126 12.16 8.37 6.78
C ARG A 126 13.43 8.77 7.53
N GLU A 127 14.47 7.94 7.47
CA GLU A 127 15.78 8.23 8.08
C GLU A 127 16.61 9.23 7.25
N LEU A 128 16.19 9.55 6.02
CA LEU A 128 16.87 10.48 5.12
C LEU A 128 16.33 11.92 5.24
N PRO A 129 17.09 12.94 4.82
CA PRO A 129 16.60 14.32 4.75
C PRO A 129 15.33 14.43 3.91
N ASN A 130 14.30 15.11 4.44
CA ASN A 130 12.96 15.19 3.84
C ASN A 130 12.25 13.85 3.62
N GLY A 131 12.81 12.75 4.13
CA GLY A 131 12.36 11.39 3.94
C GLY A 131 10.94 11.12 4.42
N ILE A 132 10.48 11.84 5.44
CA ILE A 132 9.10 11.73 5.92
C ILE A 132 8.06 12.08 4.83
N TRP A 133 8.37 13.08 3.98
CA TRP A 133 7.52 13.47 2.85
C TRP A 133 7.58 12.45 1.72
N ALA A 134 8.75 11.83 1.51
CA ALA A 134 8.92 10.74 0.55
C ALA A 134 8.11 9.50 0.96
N SER A 135 8.13 9.15 2.25
CA SER A 135 7.28 8.09 2.81
C SER A 135 5.79 8.41 2.64
N ALA A 136 5.38 9.65 2.91
CA ALA A 136 4.00 10.07 2.69
C ALA A 136 3.59 9.99 1.21
N PHE A 137 4.48 10.31 0.28
CA PHE A 137 4.24 10.18 -1.17
C PHE A 137 4.01 8.72 -1.60
N LEU A 138 4.83 7.79 -1.08
CA LEU A 138 4.70 6.36 -1.36
C LEU A 138 3.39 5.81 -0.82
N LEU A 139 3.05 6.15 0.42
CA LEU A 139 1.78 5.76 1.03
C LEU A 139 0.59 6.40 0.31
N ASP A 140 0.60 7.70 0.01
CA ASP A 140 -0.47 8.36 -0.76
C ASP A 140 -0.71 7.67 -2.12
N SER A 141 0.36 7.29 -2.80
CA SER A 141 0.27 6.56 -4.06
C SER A 141 -0.39 5.19 -3.88
N PHE A 142 0.09 4.38 -2.93
CA PHE A 142 -0.53 3.08 -2.62
C PHE A 142 -1.99 3.21 -2.16
N GLY A 143 -2.30 4.21 -1.34
CA GLY A 143 -3.60 4.48 -0.75
C GLY A 143 -4.70 4.77 -1.78
N LYS A 144 -4.34 5.03 -3.05
CA LYS A 144 -5.29 5.13 -4.16
C LYS A 144 -5.94 3.78 -4.49
N SER A 145 -5.32 2.67 -4.12
CA SER A 145 -5.91 1.33 -4.25
C SER A 145 -6.84 1.02 -3.09
N THR A 146 -8.15 1.02 -3.34
CA THR A 146 -9.13 0.62 -2.32
C THR A 146 -8.90 -0.79 -1.82
N ARG A 147 -8.59 -1.74 -2.72
CA ARG A 147 -8.27 -3.11 -2.32
C ARG A 147 -6.93 -3.19 -1.61
N GLY A 148 -5.93 -2.40 -2.02
CA GLY A 148 -4.64 -2.34 -1.31
C GLY A 148 -4.82 -1.94 0.16
N ARG A 149 -5.66 -0.92 0.41
CA ARG A 149 -6.03 -0.55 1.78
C ARG A 149 -6.73 -1.69 2.53
N MET A 150 -7.73 -2.33 1.92
CA MET A 150 -8.44 -3.46 2.55
C MET A 150 -7.51 -4.62 2.93
N TYR A 151 -6.56 -5.00 2.07
CA TYR A 151 -5.72 -6.19 2.29
C TYR A 151 -4.48 -5.93 3.16
N PHE A 152 -3.97 -4.70 3.22
CA PHE A 152 -2.66 -4.41 3.83
C PHE A 152 -2.65 -3.25 4.82
N ILE A 153 -3.71 -2.44 4.88
CA ILE A 153 -3.88 -1.37 5.86
C ILE A 153 -4.96 -1.75 6.88
N ASP A 154 -6.12 -2.25 6.43
CA ASP A 154 -7.21 -2.64 7.31
C ASP A 154 -6.88 -3.93 8.11
N ASP A 155 -6.36 -4.95 7.41
CA ASP A 155 -5.65 -6.09 8.01
C ASP A 155 -4.14 -5.90 7.78
N THR A 156 -3.41 -5.50 8.82
CA THR A 156 -2.01 -5.09 8.74
C THR A 156 -1.13 -5.71 9.83
N THR A 157 0.18 -5.53 9.73
CA THR A 157 1.12 -5.96 10.78
C THR A 157 1.38 -4.82 11.78
N PRO A 158 1.82 -5.12 13.01
CA PRO A 158 2.19 -4.09 13.99
C PRO A 158 3.23 -3.09 13.46
N GLU A 159 4.21 -3.55 12.67
CA GLU A 159 5.28 -2.72 12.13
C GLU A 159 4.76 -1.76 11.06
N ILE A 160 3.90 -2.24 10.15
CA ILE A 160 3.29 -1.40 9.12
C ILE A 160 2.33 -0.39 9.76
N ARG A 161 1.55 -0.80 10.77
CA ARG A 161 0.68 0.12 11.53
C ARG A 161 1.49 1.26 12.15
N ALA A 162 2.55 0.94 12.87
CA ALA A 162 3.42 1.93 13.50
C ALA A 162 4.08 2.89 12.48
N LEU A 163 4.47 2.37 11.31
CA LEU A 163 4.95 3.18 10.19
C LEU A 163 3.88 4.18 9.72
N VAL A 164 2.68 3.71 9.42
CA VAL A 164 1.60 4.55 8.87
C VAL A 164 1.16 5.61 9.88
N ASP A 165 1.06 5.25 11.17
CA ASP A 165 0.72 6.21 12.24
C ASP A 165 1.74 7.34 12.37
N ASP A 166 3.04 7.02 12.34
CA ASP A 166 4.09 8.04 12.42
C ASP A 166 4.06 8.99 11.21
N VAL A 167 3.81 8.46 10.01
CA VAL A 167 3.70 9.28 8.80
C VAL A 167 2.47 10.19 8.89
N ILE A 168 1.31 9.66 9.29
CA ILE A 168 0.09 10.47 9.48
C ILE A 168 0.34 11.59 10.50
N ALA A 169 0.93 11.27 11.64
CA ALA A 169 1.19 12.24 12.70
C ALA A 169 2.11 13.39 12.25
N LYS A 170 3.07 13.12 11.35
CA LYS A 170 4.07 14.10 10.91
C LYS A 170 3.69 14.84 9.62
N THR A 171 2.88 14.25 8.76
CA THR A 171 2.57 14.82 7.42
C THR A 171 1.10 15.13 7.22
N ALA A 172 0.22 14.78 8.16
CA ALA A 172 -1.23 14.87 8.00
C ALA A 172 -1.71 14.16 6.72
N LEU A 173 -1.16 12.98 6.44
CA LEU A 173 -1.49 12.16 5.27
C LEU A 173 -3.02 11.98 5.16
N LYS A 174 -3.59 12.30 3.99
CA LYS A 174 -5.05 12.28 3.76
C LYS A 174 -5.55 10.87 3.51
N GLY A 175 -6.82 10.63 3.84
CA GLY A 175 -7.51 9.36 3.59
C GLY A 175 -7.83 8.61 4.88
N ASP A 176 -8.63 7.56 4.75
CA ASP A 176 -8.84 6.60 5.82
C ASP A 176 -7.69 5.59 5.83
N TRP A 177 -6.96 5.61 6.93
CA TRP A 177 -5.82 4.75 7.21
C TRP A 177 -6.06 3.91 8.46
N SER A 178 -7.30 3.75 8.90
CA SER A 178 -7.64 2.92 10.06
C SER A 178 -7.38 1.44 9.78
N SER A 179 -7.20 0.68 10.87
CA SER A 179 -7.00 -0.77 10.83
C SER A 179 -7.99 -1.43 11.78
N SER A 180 -8.76 -2.40 11.27
CA SER A 180 -9.63 -3.24 12.11
C SER A 180 -8.89 -4.47 12.67
N VAL A 181 -7.84 -4.94 11.97
CA VAL A 181 -7.07 -6.12 12.34
C VAL A 181 -5.57 -5.80 12.31
N ILE A 182 -4.89 -6.08 13.42
CA ILE A 182 -3.43 -5.96 13.53
C ILE A 182 -2.88 -7.32 13.92
N ARG A 183 -2.23 -8.01 12.98
CA ARG A 183 -1.74 -9.39 13.13
C ARG A 183 -0.58 -9.71 12.20
N GLY A 184 0.02 -10.88 12.38
CA GLY A 184 1.18 -11.32 11.59
C GLY A 184 2.45 -10.51 11.85
N HIS A 185 3.39 -10.58 10.92
CA HIS A 185 4.70 -9.92 11.01
C HIS A 185 5.21 -9.52 9.63
N THR A 186 6.18 -8.62 9.59
CA THR A 186 6.98 -8.35 8.38
C THR A 186 8.22 -9.24 8.37
N PRO A 187 8.66 -9.77 7.21
CA PRO A 187 8.14 -9.54 5.85
C PRO A 187 6.77 -10.20 5.58
N LEU A 188 6.00 -9.58 4.69
CA LEU A 188 4.77 -10.14 4.14
C LEU A 188 5.05 -11.33 3.23
N LEU A 189 6.20 -11.35 2.54
CA LEU A 189 6.56 -12.45 1.64
C LEU A 189 6.70 -13.76 2.45
N PRO A 190 5.82 -14.76 2.21
CA PRO A 190 5.75 -15.94 3.05
C PRO A 190 6.85 -16.95 2.72
N ARG A 191 7.11 -17.84 3.68
CA ARG A 191 7.93 -19.04 3.49
C ARG A 191 7.06 -20.24 3.17
N TYR A 192 7.52 -21.11 2.27
CA TYR A 192 6.77 -22.33 1.94
C TYR A 192 6.77 -23.32 3.10
N ASN A 193 5.61 -23.90 3.41
CA ASN A 193 5.45 -24.87 4.51
C ASN A 193 4.59 -26.08 4.13
N GLY A 194 4.77 -26.62 2.92
CA GLY A 194 4.14 -27.87 2.50
C GLY A 194 2.67 -27.73 2.12
N TYR A 195 1.84 -28.68 2.55
CA TYR A 195 0.45 -28.81 2.12
C TYR A 195 -0.54 -28.52 3.25
N ILE A 196 -1.73 -28.03 2.88
CA ILE A 196 -2.86 -27.86 3.79
C ILE A 196 -4.16 -28.27 3.09
N SER A 197 -5.16 -28.76 3.86
CA SER A 197 -6.51 -28.96 3.32
C SER A 197 -7.25 -27.64 3.17
N LEU A 198 -8.16 -27.56 2.20
CA LEU A 198 -8.97 -26.37 1.96
C LEU A 198 -9.80 -26.02 3.22
N GLY A 199 -10.41 -27.01 3.87
CA GLY A 199 -11.19 -26.81 5.09
C GLY A 199 -10.35 -26.17 6.20
N ARG A 200 -9.14 -26.69 6.44
CA ARG A 200 -8.25 -26.16 7.48
C ARG A 200 -7.75 -24.74 7.16
N ALA A 201 -7.52 -24.43 5.87
CA ALA A 201 -7.16 -23.07 5.45
C ALA A 201 -8.33 -22.08 5.71
N MET A 202 -9.57 -22.50 5.45
CA MET A 202 -10.77 -21.71 5.72
C MET A 202 -11.00 -21.50 7.22
N ASP A 203 -10.88 -22.57 8.02
CA ASP A 203 -11.04 -22.52 9.48
C ASP A 203 -10.01 -21.59 10.15
N ARG A 204 -8.84 -21.45 9.53
CA ARG A 204 -7.76 -20.54 9.96
C ARG A 204 -7.85 -19.15 9.34
N HIS A 205 -8.90 -18.86 8.58
CA HIS A 205 -9.10 -17.57 7.89
C HIS A 205 -7.88 -17.13 7.08
N MET A 206 -7.24 -18.09 6.39
CA MET A 206 -6.10 -17.81 5.52
C MET A 206 -6.55 -17.07 4.24
N TYR A 207 -5.63 -16.33 3.66
CA TYR A 207 -5.81 -15.74 2.34
C TYR A 207 -5.55 -16.79 1.26
N PHE A 208 -6.22 -16.69 0.11
CA PHE A 208 -5.98 -17.59 -1.01
C PHE A 208 -5.22 -16.89 -2.12
N LEU A 209 -4.36 -17.65 -2.80
CA LEU A 209 -3.60 -17.19 -3.96
C LEU A 209 -3.84 -18.15 -5.13
N ASN A 210 -4.06 -17.60 -6.33
CA ASN A 210 -4.28 -18.39 -7.53
C ASN A 210 -2.98 -19.08 -8.00
N GLY A 211 -3.06 -19.87 -9.09
CA GLY A 211 -1.90 -20.58 -9.65
C GLY A 211 -0.71 -19.69 -10.05
N TYR A 212 -0.93 -18.38 -10.20
CA TYR A 212 0.09 -17.38 -10.48
C TYR A 212 0.49 -16.58 -9.23
N GLY A 213 0.14 -17.02 -8.02
CA GLY A 213 0.54 -16.35 -6.78
C GLY A 213 -0.14 -14.99 -6.54
N ALA A 214 -1.20 -14.64 -7.28
CA ALA A 214 -1.96 -13.40 -7.00
C ALA A 214 -3.10 -13.68 -6.01
N ILE A 215 -3.37 -12.72 -5.11
CA ILE A 215 -4.47 -12.81 -4.13
C ILE A 215 -5.81 -12.98 -4.86
N ALA A 216 -6.56 -13.98 -4.43
CA ALA A 216 -7.84 -14.35 -5.02
C ALA A 216 -8.82 -14.87 -3.95
N GLY A 217 -10.12 -14.94 -4.28
CA GLY A 217 -11.13 -15.50 -3.38
C GLY A 217 -11.03 -17.01 -3.20
N ASN A 218 -10.35 -17.69 -4.12
CA ASN A 218 -9.99 -19.10 -4.08
C ASN A 218 -8.67 -19.30 -4.85
N GLY A 219 -8.00 -20.43 -4.66
CA GLY A 219 -6.77 -20.67 -5.40
C GLY A 219 -6.04 -21.95 -5.03
N ASN A 220 -4.83 -22.08 -5.58
CA ASN A 220 -3.98 -23.26 -5.42
C ASN A 220 -3.15 -23.20 -4.14
N TYR A 221 -3.00 -21.99 -3.57
CA TYR A 221 -2.20 -21.77 -2.37
C TYR A 221 -3.01 -21.05 -1.29
N ALA A 222 -2.65 -21.32 -0.04
CA ALA A 222 -3.16 -20.62 1.13
C ALA A 222 -2.00 -19.88 1.82
N TRP A 223 -2.19 -18.60 2.09
CA TRP A 223 -1.27 -17.73 2.81
C TRP A 223 -1.79 -17.48 4.22
N ASP A 224 -1.02 -17.97 5.18
CA ASP A 224 -1.23 -17.75 6.60
C ASP A 224 -0.49 -16.49 7.03
N ARG A 225 -1.26 -15.42 7.25
CA ARG A 225 -0.76 -14.11 7.70
C ARG A 225 -0.14 -14.17 9.08
N ASP A 226 -0.68 -15.01 9.96
CA ASP A 226 -0.29 -15.06 11.37
C ASP A 226 1.06 -15.74 11.53
N THR A 227 1.30 -16.80 10.76
CA THR A 227 2.57 -17.54 10.81
C THR A 227 3.59 -17.10 9.76
N GLY A 228 3.17 -16.40 8.71
CA GLY A 228 4.05 -15.98 7.60
C GLY A 228 4.39 -17.15 6.67
N TYR A 229 3.49 -18.13 6.55
CA TYR A 229 3.67 -19.32 5.72
C TYR A 229 2.72 -19.36 4.53
N ILE A 230 3.16 -20.00 3.46
CA ILE A 230 2.35 -20.35 2.30
C ILE A 230 2.33 -21.87 2.12
N TYR A 231 1.15 -22.39 1.83
CA TYR A 231 0.87 -23.81 1.68
C TYR A 231 0.26 -24.09 0.31
N ASP A 232 0.56 -25.26 -0.25
CA ASP A 232 -0.18 -25.82 -1.38
C ASP A 232 -1.50 -26.42 -0.87
N ILE A 233 -2.62 -26.14 -1.54
CA ILE A 233 -3.91 -26.72 -1.17
C ILE A 233 -4.00 -28.14 -1.74
N SER A 234 -4.07 -29.13 -0.85
CA SER A 234 -3.94 -30.55 -1.19
C SER A 234 -4.93 -31.03 -2.25
N GLU A 235 -6.18 -30.58 -2.14
CA GLU A 235 -7.30 -30.93 -3.00
C GLU A 235 -7.11 -30.39 -4.42
N GLN A 236 -6.46 -29.23 -4.56
CA GLN A 236 -6.14 -28.64 -5.86
C GLN A 236 -4.93 -29.32 -6.53
N MET A 237 -4.06 -29.94 -5.74
CA MET A 237 -2.87 -30.64 -6.22
C MET A 237 -3.10 -32.13 -6.48
N GLY A 238 -4.31 -32.65 -6.23
CA GLY A 238 -4.60 -34.08 -6.31
C GLY A 238 -3.84 -34.92 -5.29
N VAL A 239 -3.35 -34.28 -4.21
CA VAL A 239 -2.62 -34.93 -3.13
C VAL A 239 -3.61 -35.17 -1.98
N VAL A 240 -3.66 -36.40 -1.46
CA VAL A 240 -4.44 -36.68 -0.25
C VAL A 240 -3.73 -35.99 0.91
N SER A 241 -4.35 -34.98 1.53
CA SER A 241 -3.83 -34.34 2.74
C SER A 241 -3.45 -35.41 3.76
N PRO A 242 -2.25 -35.35 4.38
CA PRO A 242 -1.97 -36.17 5.55
C PRO A 242 -2.98 -35.75 6.63
N SER A 243 -3.91 -36.65 6.93
CA SER A 243 -4.81 -36.51 8.06
C SER A 243 -3.99 -36.36 9.35
N LEU A 244 -4.08 -35.20 9.99
CA LEU A 244 -3.61 -34.96 11.36
C LEU A 244 -4.74 -34.33 12.15
#